data_AF-A0A7S0NTW0-F1
#
_entry.id   AF-A0A7S0NTW0-F1
#
_cell.length_a   1.000
_cell.length_b   1.000
_cell.length_c   1.000
_cell.angle_alpha   90.00
_cell.angle_beta   90.00
_cell.angle_gamma   90.00
#
_symmetry.space_group_name_H-M   'P 1'
#
loop_
_entity.id
_entity.type
_entity.pdbx_description
1 polymer ?
#
loop_
_entity_poly.entity_id
_entity_poly.type
_entity_poly.pdbx_seq_one_letter_code
_entity_poly.pdbx_strand_id
1 'polypeptide(L)'
;THFFQKVLGWGGVLIEAQPLKYANLSTSSGRCTPKSSSRWPRRRGEVACVHAAVCDSTVPLEFVLHGPSGGLTNHSRMSKHASGIMQRRKRRKQTVTVDCQRMDAILLREGVKEVDFFSLDVEGAEELVLETMGDTWEVRVGVLLVEHATPSSCHRLLARGMVQVAAGV
;
A
#
# COMPACT_ATOMS: atom_id res chain seq x y z
N THR A 1 0.37 -9.54 -10.69
CA THR A 1 -0.48 -8.68 -11.56
C THR A 1 -0.04 -8.58 -13.02
N HIS A 2 1.17 -9.01 -13.42
CA HIS A 2 1.69 -8.82 -14.80
C HIS A 2 0.80 -9.37 -15.93
N PHE A 3 0.22 -10.57 -15.76
CA PHE A 3 -0.72 -11.16 -16.71
C PHE A 3 -1.94 -10.27 -16.96
N PHE A 4 -2.59 -9.81 -15.88
CA PHE A 4 -3.77 -8.95 -15.95
C PHE A 4 -3.50 -7.66 -16.72
N GLN A 5 -2.32 -7.05 -16.49
CA GLN A 5 -1.94 -5.83 -17.21
C GLN A 5 -1.70 -6.09 -18.70
N LYS A 6 -0.86 -7.08 -19.05
CA LYS A 6 -0.42 -7.27 -20.44
C LYS A 6 -1.46 -7.94 -21.33
N VAL A 7 -2.24 -8.86 -20.77
CA VAL A 7 -3.21 -9.67 -21.53
C VAL A 7 -4.60 -9.08 -21.40
N LEU A 8 -5.04 -8.82 -20.16
CA LEU A 8 -6.38 -8.32 -19.89
C LEU A 8 -6.48 -6.79 -19.91
N GLY A 9 -5.34 -6.10 -20.06
CA GLY A 9 -5.30 -4.65 -20.19
C GLY A 9 -5.60 -3.90 -18.91
N TRP A 10 -5.45 -4.55 -17.75
CA TRP A 10 -5.68 -3.90 -16.46
C TRP A 10 -4.71 -2.73 -16.28
N GLY A 11 -5.25 -1.55 -16.05
CA GLY A 11 -4.51 -0.41 -15.52
C GLY A 11 -4.60 -0.36 -14.00
N GLY A 12 -4.01 0.65 -13.38
CA GLY A 12 -4.19 0.86 -11.94
C GLY A 12 -3.18 1.81 -11.33
N VAL A 13 -3.08 1.75 -10.00
CA VAL A 13 -2.14 2.50 -9.19
C VAL A 13 -1.27 1.51 -8.42
N LEU A 14 0.05 1.68 -8.49
CA LEU A 14 1.05 0.98 -7.69
C LEU A 14 1.64 1.97 -6.70
N ILE A 15 1.58 1.64 -5.41
CA ILE A 15 2.17 2.45 -4.33
C ILE A 15 3.24 1.59 -3.67
N GLU A 16 4.46 2.11 -3.57
CA GLU A 16 5.58 1.42 -2.93
C GLU A 16 6.46 2.44 -2.21
N ALA A 17 6.69 2.20 -0.91
CA ALA A 17 7.45 3.10 -0.04
C ALA A 17 8.96 2.82 -0.10
N GLN A 18 9.37 1.57 -0.32
CA GLN A 18 10.77 1.19 -0.30
C GLN A 18 11.45 1.61 -1.62
N PRO A 19 12.45 2.52 -1.60
CA PRO A 19 12.98 3.12 -2.82
C PRO A 19 13.56 2.13 -3.83
N LEU A 20 14.25 1.09 -3.33
CA LEU A 20 14.81 0.04 -4.20
C LEU A 20 13.73 -0.83 -4.84
N LYS A 21 12.67 -1.18 -4.09
CA LYS A 21 11.53 -1.92 -4.66
C LYS A 21 10.78 -1.04 -5.66
N TYR A 22 10.54 0.23 -5.33
CA TYR A 22 9.90 1.17 -6.24
C TYR A 22 10.71 1.33 -7.55
N ALA A 23 12.03 1.51 -7.45
CA ALA A 23 12.91 1.59 -8.61
C ALA A 23 12.87 0.30 -9.45
N ASN A 24 12.91 -0.86 -8.81
CA ASN A 24 12.81 -2.14 -9.50
C ASN A 24 11.44 -2.30 -10.16
N LEU A 25 10.35 -2.06 -9.44
CA LEU A 25 8.99 -2.20 -9.94
C LEU A 25 8.72 -1.23 -11.10
N SER A 26 9.28 -0.02 -11.05
CA SER A 26 9.11 0.99 -12.09
C SER A 26 9.92 0.74 -13.36
N THR A 27 11.14 0.22 -13.23
CA THR A 27 12.03 -0.03 -14.36
C THR A 27 11.79 -1.39 -15.03
N SER A 28 11.61 -2.46 -14.26
CA SER A 28 11.61 -3.86 -14.74
C SER A 28 10.40 -4.28 -15.58
N SER A 29 9.63 -3.33 -16.09
CA SER A 29 8.28 -3.65 -16.58
C SER A 29 7.66 -2.69 -17.57
N GLY A 30 8.26 -1.51 -17.78
CA GLY A 30 7.55 -0.42 -18.45
C GLY A 30 6.16 -0.16 -17.84
N ARG A 31 5.95 -0.54 -16.56
CA ARG A 31 4.65 -0.46 -15.85
C ARG A 31 4.24 0.99 -15.66
N CYS A 32 5.21 1.81 -15.28
CA CYS A 32 4.98 3.18 -14.85
C CYS A 32 5.05 4.11 -16.05
N THR A 33 3.91 4.65 -16.44
CA THR A 33 3.90 5.73 -17.43
C THR A 33 4.33 7.05 -16.78
N PRO A 34 5.21 7.84 -17.41
CA PRO A 34 5.54 9.18 -16.93
C PRO A 34 4.26 10.00 -16.70
N LYS A 35 4.30 10.91 -15.71
CA LYS A 35 3.21 11.80 -15.23
C LYS A 35 2.51 12.68 -16.31
N SER A 36 2.83 12.50 -17.59
CA SER A 36 2.33 13.29 -18.73
C SER A 36 0.85 13.09 -19.06
N SER A 37 0.15 12.14 -18.44
CA SER A 37 -1.30 12.01 -18.60
C SER A 37 -1.98 12.07 -17.24
N SER A 38 -2.22 13.27 -16.74
CA SER A 38 -3.26 13.57 -15.74
C SER A 38 -4.69 13.31 -16.27
N ARG A 39 -4.83 12.45 -17.28
CA ARG A 39 -6.10 12.02 -17.87
C ARG A 39 -6.44 10.64 -17.33
N TRP A 40 -7.44 10.61 -16.47
CA TRP A 40 -8.19 9.39 -16.17
C TRP A 40 -9.44 9.32 -17.07
N PRO A 41 -9.83 8.15 -17.60
CA PRO A 41 -9.13 6.85 -17.50
C PRO A 41 -7.80 6.85 -18.27
N ARG A 42 -6.79 6.18 -17.70
CA ARG A 42 -5.49 5.96 -18.35
C ARG A 42 -5.63 5.02 -19.54
N ARG A 43 -4.61 4.93 -20.42
CA ARG A 43 -4.70 3.96 -21.52
C ARG A 43 -4.73 2.54 -20.95
N ARG A 44 -5.35 1.63 -21.70
CA ARG A 44 -5.43 0.22 -21.36
C ARG A 44 -4.04 -0.33 -21.02
N GLY A 45 -3.90 -0.91 -19.83
CA GLY A 45 -2.63 -1.47 -19.35
C GLY A 45 -1.64 -0.47 -18.74
N GLU A 46 -1.97 0.82 -18.62
CA GLU A 46 -1.10 1.82 -17.97
C GLU A 46 -1.27 1.79 -16.45
N VAL A 47 -0.14 1.88 -15.72
CA VAL A 47 -0.11 1.91 -14.26
C VAL A 47 0.52 3.24 -13.80
N ALA A 48 -0.17 3.96 -12.92
CA ALA A 48 0.41 5.07 -12.18
C ALA A 48 1.28 4.51 -11.05
N CYS A 49 2.53 4.92 -10.97
CA CYS A 49 3.41 4.49 -9.88
C CYS A 49 3.71 5.66 -8.96
N VAL A 50 3.49 5.43 -7.68
CA VAL A 50 3.61 6.43 -6.61
C VAL A 50 4.64 5.92 -5.62
N HIS A 51 5.74 6.65 -5.49
CA HIS A 51 6.74 6.41 -4.47
C HIS A 51 6.33 7.16 -3.20
N ALA A 52 5.58 6.47 -2.33
CA ALA A 52 5.10 7.03 -1.07
C ALA A 52 4.80 5.90 -0.08
N ALA A 53 4.94 6.21 1.20
CA ALA A 53 4.28 5.46 2.25
C ALA A 53 2.81 5.90 2.36
N VAL A 54 1.97 5.00 2.87
CA VAL A 54 0.58 5.31 3.15
C VAL A 54 0.39 5.49 4.65
N CYS A 55 -0.02 6.68 5.05
CA CYS A 55 -0.35 7.02 6.43
C CYS A 55 -1.13 8.33 6.49
N ASP A 56 -1.57 8.71 7.69
CA ASP A 56 -2.32 9.94 7.95
C ASP A 56 -1.44 11.17 8.22
N SER A 57 -0.13 11.08 7.97
CA SER A 57 0.81 12.16 8.22
C SER A 57 0.98 13.07 7.01
N THR A 58 1.08 14.38 7.25
CA THR A 58 1.44 15.39 6.24
C THR A 58 2.95 15.63 6.15
N VAL A 59 3.74 14.99 7.03
CA VAL A 59 5.20 15.11 7.04
C VAL A 59 5.87 13.83 6.54
N PRO A 60 6.99 13.93 5.82
CA PRO A 60 7.78 12.76 5.46
C PRO A 60 8.22 11.98 6.70
N LEU A 61 8.22 10.65 6.61
CA LEU A 61 8.52 9.76 7.73
C LEU A 61 9.82 8.99 7.52
N GLU A 62 10.48 8.63 8.62
CA GLU A 62 11.60 7.70 8.59
C GLU A 62 11.10 6.27 8.35
N PHE A 63 11.54 5.70 7.24
CA PHE A 63 11.29 4.33 6.84
C PHE A 63 12.55 3.50 7.08
N VAL A 64 12.44 2.45 7.89
CA VAL A 64 13.56 1.53 8.15
C VAL A 64 13.63 0.50 7.04
N LEU A 65 14.79 0.43 6.40
CA LEU A 65 15.13 -0.64 5.47
C LEU A 65 15.59 -1.87 6.26
N HIS A 66 14.87 -2.99 6.14
CA HIS A 66 15.25 -4.28 6.71
C HIS A 66 15.36 -5.37 5.64
N GLY A 67 16.30 -5.21 4.70
CA GLY A 67 16.45 -6.17 3.60
C GLY A 67 15.22 -6.16 2.67
N PRO A 68 14.58 -7.31 2.38
CA PRO A 68 13.39 -7.36 1.53
C PRO A 68 12.11 -6.82 2.20
N SER A 69 12.11 -6.56 3.51
CA SER A 69 10.97 -5.97 4.23
C SER A 69 11.37 -4.61 4.81
N GLY A 70 10.46 -3.67 4.87
CA GLY A 70 10.70 -2.33 5.42
C GLY A 70 9.43 -1.78 6.04
N GLY A 71 9.58 -0.86 7.00
CA GLY A 71 8.43 -0.33 7.73
C GLY A 71 8.72 0.99 8.43
N LEU A 72 7.65 1.69 8.82
CA LEU A 72 7.71 2.96 9.54
C LEU A 72 8.09 2.74 11.01
N THR A 73 8.96 3.60 11.55
CA THR A 73 9.46 3.49 12.94
C THR A 73 8.47 3.93 14.01
N ASN A 74 7.50 4.80 13.66
CA ASN A 74 6.67 5.50 14.63
C ASN A 74 5.20 5.03 14.69
N HIS A 75 4.80 4.06 13.88
CA HIS A 75 3.43 3.51 13.88
C HIS A 75 3.32 2.08 14.43
N SER A 76 4.40 1.59 15.05
CA SER A 76 4.45 0.28 15.68
C SER A 76 3.60 0.25 16.96
N ARG A 77 2.28 0.04 16.85
CA ARG A 77 1.55 -0.72 17.88
C ARG A 77 1.95 -2.20 17.78
N MET A 78 3.26 -2.47 17.82
CA MET A 78 3.78 -3.83 17.91
C MET A 78 3.68 -4.27 19.36
N SER A 79 3.02 -5.41 19.55
CA SER A 79 2.85 -6.13 20.81
C SER A 79 4.07 -6.03 21.74
N LYS A 80 3.84 -5.65 23.00
CA LYS A 80 4.83 -5.64 24.09
C LYS A 80 5.21 -7.06 24.54
N HIS A 81 5.55 -7.95 23.61
CA HIS A 81 6.06 -9.29 23.90
C HIS A 81 7.26 -9.62 23.02
N ALA A 82 8.35 -8.89 23.23
CA ALA A 82 9.70 -9.36 22.90
C ALA A 82 10.64 -8.92 24.03
N SER A 83 10.31 -9.41 25.23
CA SER A 83 11.11 -9.25 26.43
C SER A 83 12.34 -10.14 26.33
N GLY A 84 13.52 -9.51 26.26
CA GLY A 84 14.80 -10.13 26.57
C GLY A 84 15.42 -10.97 25.44
N ILE A 85 16.74 -10.89 25.31
CA ILE A 85 17.58 -11.71 24.40
C ILE A 85 17.60 -11.22 22.93
N MET A 86 17.91 -9.94 22.67
CA MET A 86 18.50 -9.58 21.37
C MET A 86 19.34 -8.28 21.41
N GLN A 87 20.04 -8.04 22.51
CA GLN A 87 20.93 -6.89 22.65
C GLN A 87 22.34 -7.22 22.15
N ARG A 88 22.51 -7.71 20.91
CA ARG A 88 23.87 -7.95 20.34
C ARG A 88 23.89 -8.21 18.82
N ARG A 89 23.51 -7.21 18.03
CA ARG A 89 24.01 -6.96 16.65
C ARG A 89 23.43 -5.64 16.16
N LYS A 90 24.10 -4.53 16.47
CA LYS A 90 23.77 -3.18 16.00
C LYS A 90 24.15 -3.06 14.52
N ARG A 91 23.49 -3.83 13.64
CA ARG A 91 23.46 -3.49 12.21
C ARG A 91 22.82 -2.11 12.14
N ARG A 92 23.56 -1.10 11.65
CA ARG A 92 23.02 0.23 11.36
C ARG A 92 21.77 0.01 10.50
N LYS A 93 20.59 0.17 11.11
CA LYS A 93 19.33 0.18 10.37
C LYS A 93 19.44 1.37 9.41
N GLN A 94 19.51 1.11 8.12
CA GLN A 94 19.48 2.18 7.14
C GLN A 94 18.05 2.75 7.16
N THR A 95 17.92 4.02 7.49
CA THR A 95 16.67 4.75 7.38
C THR A 95 16.69 5.59 6.12
N VAL A 96 15.54 5.69 5.47
CA VAL A 96 15.30 6.61 4.36
C VAL A 96 14.06 7.41 4.68
N THR A 97 14.06 8.68 4.31
CA THR A 97 12.88 9.52 4.42
C THR A 97 11.99 9.26 3.21
N VAL A 98 10.71 8.96 3.45
CA VAL A 98 9.71 8.72 2.40
C VAL A 98 8.52 9.64 2.64
N ASP A 99 8.01 10.22 1.56
CA ASP A 99 6.77 11.00 1.62
C ASP A 99 5.64 10.09 2.09
N CYS A 100 4.82 10.60 2.98
CA CYS A 100 3.63 9.91 3.43
C CYS A 100 2.37 10.61 2.95
N GLN A 101 1.41 9.84 2.47
CA GLN A 101 0.16 10.36 1.93
C GLN A 101 -0.98 9.41 2.26
N ARG A 102 -2.19 9.96 2.42
CA ARG A 102 -3.39 9.15 2.60
C ARG A 102 -3.74 8.38 1.33
N MET A 103 -4.31 7.19 1.47
CA MET A 103 -4.71 6.35 0.34
C MET A 103 -5.77 7.03 -0.54
N ASP A 104 -6.79 7.64 0.08
CA ASP A 104 -7.83 8.38 -0.63
C ASP A 104 -7.24 9.51 -1.49
N ALA A 105 -6.33 10.30 -0.94
CA ALA A 105 -5.68 11.41 -1.60
C ALA A 105 -4.84 10.95 -2.80
N ILE A 106 -4.12 9.83 -2.67
CA ILE A 106 -3.36 9.25 -3.78
C ILE A 106 -4.33 8.85 -4.90
N LEU A 107 -5.38 8.07 -4.59
CA LEU A 107 -6.31 7.55 -5.58
C LEU A 107 -7.08 8.68 -6.29
N LEU A 108 -7.60 9.64 -5.53
CA LEU A 108 -8.33 10.79 -6.06
C LEU A 108 -7.45 11.68 -6.94
N ARG A 109 -6.18 11.92 -6.54
CA ARG A 109 -5.22 12.66 -7.38
C ARG A 109 -4.96 11.96 -8.70
N GLU A 110 -4.91 10.63 -8.71
CA GLU A 110 -4.77 9.84 -9.93
C GLU A 110 -6.08 9.70 -10.73
N GLY A 111 -7.18 10.33 -10.27
CA GLY A 111 -8.49 10.34 -10.91
C GLY A 111 -9.30 9.06 -10.70
N VAL A 112 -8.86 8.18 -9.80
CA VAL A 112 -9.50 6.89 -9.52
C VAL A 112 -10.72 7.10 -8.63
N LYS A 113 -11.88 6.67 -9.11
CA LYS A 113 -13.15 6.67 -8.35
C LYS A 113 -13.69 5.27 -8.06
N GLU A 114 -13.15 4.28 -8.75
CA GLU A 114 -13.53 2.88 -8.62
C GLU A 114 -12.30 2.01 -8.83
N VAL A 115 -12.15 1.00 -7.97
CA VAL A 115 -11.09 0.01 -7.99
C VAL A 115 -11.75 -1.37 -8.01
N ASP A 116 -11.62 -2.08 -9.12
CA ASP A 116 -12.20 -3.43 -9.25
C ASP A 116 -11.53 -4.42 -8.28
N PHE A 117 -10.21 -4.30 -8.13
CA PHE A 117 -9.40 -5.16 -7.27
C PHE A 117 -8.32 -4.34 -6.53
N PHE A 118 -8.39 -4.36 -5.21
CA PHE A 118 -7.47 -3.70 -4.30
C PHE A 118 -6.68 -4.77 -3.54
N SER A 119 -5.36 -4.83 -3.75
CA SER A 119 -4.46 -5.70 -3.00
C SER A 119 -3.66 -4.90 -1.99
N LEU A 120 -3.81 -5.23 -0.70
CA LEU A 120 -3.12 -4.59 0.41
C LEU A 120 -2.24 -5.61 1.14
N ASP A 121 -0.93 -5.39 1.02
CA ASP A 121 0.15 -6.20 1.61
C ASP A 121 1.15 -5.19 2.18
N VAL A 122 1.04 -4.93 3.49
CA VAL A 122 1.81 -3.90 4.19
C VAL A 122 2.24 -4.38 5.58
N GLU A 123 2.93 -5.51 5.68
CA GLU A 123 3.75 -5.95 6.83
C GLU A 123 3.22 -5.50 8.23
N GLY A 124 1.92 -5.69 8.50
CA GLY A 124 1.29 -5.42 9.81
C GLY A 124 0.72 -4.01 10.04
N ALA A 125 0.61 -3.17 9.02
CA ALA A 125 0.03 -1.82 9.11
C ALA A 125 -1.29 -1.65 8.32
N GLU A 126 -1.95 -2.75 7.96
CA GLU A 126 -3.10 -2.80 7.05
C GLU A 126 -4.27 -1.96 7.57
N GLU A 127 -4.57 -2.07 8.87
CA GLU A 127 -5.64 -1.32 9.53
C GLU A 127 -5.44 0.19 9.44
N LEU A 128 -4.21 0.65 9.67
CA LEU A 128 -3.85 2.07 9.55
C LEU A 128 -3.96 2.56 8.11
N VAL A 129 -3.57 1.74 7.13
CA VAL A 129 -3.72 2.08 5.71
C VAL A 129 -5.20 2.20 5.34
N LEU A 130 -6.05 1.26 5.77
CA LEU A 130 -7.49 1.29 5.50
C LEU A 130 -8.19 2.50 6.14
N GLU A 131 -7.74 2.96 7.30
CA GLU A 131 -8.25 4.19 7.93
C GLU A 131 -7.98 5.44 7.07
N THR A 132 -6.90 5.44 6.27
CA THR A 132 -6.62 6.55 5.34
C THR A 132 -7.54 6.60 4.11
N MET A 133 -8.46 5.64 3.95
CA MET A 133 -9.55 5.72 2.96
C MET A 133 -10.69 6.65 3.42
N GLY A 134 -10.63 7.13 4.67
CA GLY A 134 -11.67 7.96 5.27
C GLY A 134 -12.92 7.16 5.66
N ASP A 135 -13.92 7.84 6.22
CA ASP A 135 -15.17 7.18 6.65
C ASP A 135 -16.11 6.90 5.47
N THR A 136 -16.14 7.81 4.51
CA THR A 136 -17.07 7.80 3.37
C THR A 136 -16.64 6.90 2.22
N TRP A 137 -15.34 6.54 2.14
CA TRP A 137 -14.78 5.76 1.03
C TRP A 137 -15.21 6.31 -0.34
N GLU A 138 -14.82 7.54 -0.64
CA GLU A 138 -15.16 8.20 -1.91
C GLU A 138 -14.75 7.38 -3.15
N VAL A 139 -13.71 6.55 -3.00
CA VAL A 139 -13.31 5.55 -3.98
C VAL A 139 -14.01 4.24 -3.69
N ARG A 140 -14.85 3.78 -4.62
CA ARG A 140 -15.51 2.47 -4.53
C ARG A 140 -14.50 1.34 -4.77
N VAL A 141 -14.56 0.30 -3.94
CA VAL A 141 -13.72 -0.89 -4.09
C VAL A 141 -14.61 -2.12 -4.28
N GLY A 142 -14.40 -2.85 -5.36
CA GLY A 142 -15.13 -4.08 -5.68
C GLY A 142 -14.66 -5.25 -4.84
N VAL A 143 -13.39 -5.65 -5.02
CA VAL A 143 -12.76 -6.74 -4.27
C VAL A 143 -11.55 -6.19 -3.51
N LEU A 144 -11.50 -6.42 -2.21
CA LEU A 144 -10.37 -6.05 -1.35
C LEU A 144 -9.70 -7.31 -0.80
N LEU A 145 -8.43 -7.48 -1.12
CA LEU A 145 -7.53 -8.48 -0.57
C LEU A 145 -6.62 -7.80 0.46
N VAL A 146 -6.64 -8.26 1.70
CA VAL A 146 -5.77 -7.77 2.78
C VAL A 146 -4.97 -8.95 3.31
N GLU A 147 -3.65 -8.84 3.32
CA GLU A 147 -2.77 -9.93 3.79
C GLU A 147 -3.03 -10.26 5.28
N HIS A 148 -2.94 -9.25 6.14
CA HIS A 148 -3.18 -9.38 7.58
C HIS A 148 -4.43 -8.61 8.01
N ALA A 149 -5.58 -9.28 7.99
CA ALA A 149 -6.83 -8.72 8.51
C ALA A 149 -6.99 -9.03 10.02
N THR A 150 -7.22 -7.99 10.83
CA THR A 150 -7.61 -8.13 12.25
C THR A 150 -9.12 -8.30 12.38
N PRO A 151 -9.65 -8.92 13.46
CA PRO A 151 -11.10 -9.01 13.69
C PRO A 151 -11.83 -7.65 13.60
N SER A 152 -11.19 -6.59 14.10
CA SER A 152 -11.68 -5.22 14.02
C SER A 152 -11.79 -4.73 12.57
N SER A 153 -10.74 -4.92 11.77
CA SER A 153 -10.78 -4.58 10.34
C SER A 153 -11.85 -5.40 9.60
N CYS A 154 -11.96 -6.70 9.86
CA CYS A 154 -12.96 -7.56 9.24
C CYS A 154 -14.38 -7.06 9.53
N HIS A 155 -14.70 -6.75 10.78
CA HIS A 155 -16.03 -6.24 11.15
C HIS A 155 -16.36 -4.93 10.42
N ARG A 156 -15.41 -3.99 10.35
CA ARG A 156 -15.61 -2.71 9.65
C ARG A 156 -15.78 -2.87 8.13
N LEU A 157 -15.10 -3.85 7.52
CA LEU A 157 -15.21 -4.14 6.09
C LEU A 157 -16.53 -4.87 5.78
N LEU A 158 -16.94 -5.83 6.61
CA LEU A 158 -18.24 -6.52 6.51
C LEU A 158 -19.41 -5.54 6.66
N ALA A 159 -19.33 -4.59 7.61
CA ALA A 159 -20.34 -3.54 7.80
C ALA A 159 -20.52 -2.64 6.56
N ARG A 160 -19.52 -2.62 5.67
CA ARG A 160 -19.55 -1.90 4.37
C ARG A 160 -20.01 -2.78 3.21
N GLY A 161 -20.41 -4.02 3.47
CA GLY A 161 -20.85 -4.98 2.45
C GLY A 161 -19.70 -5.67 1.69
N MET A 162 -18.45 -5.53 2.16
CA MET A 162 -17.34 -6.29 1.57
C MET A 162 -17.39 -7.75 2.05
N VAL A 163 -17.06 -8.68 1.17
CA VAL A 163 -17.01 -10.11 1.49
C VAL A 163 -15.59 -10.48 1.90
N GLN A 164 -15.45 -11.08 3.08
CA GLN A 164 -14.18 -11.66 3.51
C GLN A 164 -14.05 -13.08 2.97
N VAL A 165 -13.00 -13.34 2.21
CA VAL A 165 -12.58 -14.71 1.86
C VAL A 165 -11.42 -15.07 2.79
N ALA A 166 -11.68 -15.90 3.79
CA ALA A 166 -10.62 -16.43 4.64
C ALA A 166 -9.87 -17.54 3.87
N ALA A 167 -8.55 -17.43 3.79
CA ALA A 167 -7.72 -18.55 3.38
C ALA A 167 -7.77 -19.58 4.51
N GLY A 168 -8.50 -20.67 4.31
CA GLY A 168 -8.46 -21.82 5.21
C GLY A 168 -7.03 -22.36 5.27
N VAL A 169 -6.51 -22.53 6.48
CA VAL A 169 -5.30 -23.30 6.77
C VAL A 169 -5.55 -24.79 6.56
#